data_AF-A0A2N1F3N2-F1
#
_entry.id   AF-A0A2N1F3N2-F1
#
_cell.length_a   1.000
_cell.length_b   1.000
_cell.length_c   1.000
_cell.angle_alpha   90.00
_cell.angle_beta   90.00
_cell.angle_gamma   90.00
#
_symmetry.space_group_name_H-M   'P 1'
#
loop_
_entity.id
_entity.type
_entity.pdbx_description
1 polymer ?
#
loop_
_entity_poly.entity_id
_entity_poly.type
_entity_poly.pdbx_seq_one_letter_code
_entity_poly.pdbx_strand_id
1 'polypeptide(L)'
;MKANILTTLLLLLNFIVYSQNHKTIEIDPITDMAKESLPFDQGFVLKKTYSNKIRILGIGYYEIKQSERKEYFSSARTTELNLLFKFEQNKENKYDLHIFVPPLKPQRFYDFLIVHLIKRDDPLITKYLALFKAITENNPTLQTNILDEINKSKKKTLDPLEHIDLDTGINNISELSSFYKSNLEIIYKDKGISEKEKRSLLISKIVDNDLFSRGYWVSSTSEIFSFETRAKFRITPDFGYVSYGFQKDFNGFTPYIGFQIEFRYFDKSIPFKLIPNKTIWHRLSFNTGITLASLKKDEQREDLFDNKSLLMGFGFRLSNALRLTGGVILFNREDPNLLIDNKRLGATPFIGLSIDLSLKQFFNDMSGLIPLNRN
;
A
#
# COMPACT_ATOMS: atom_id res chain seq x y z
N MET A 1 -34.14 21.95 24.33
CA MET A 1 -34.17 21.72 22.87
C MET A 1 -32.85 22.03 22.12
N LYS A 2 -31.77 22.52 22.77
CA LYS A 2 -30.50 22.87 22.09
C LYS A 2 -29.41 21.78 22.08
N ALA A 3 -29.66 20.61 22.69
CA ALA A 3 -28.65 19.55 22.83
C ALA A 3 -28.56 18.57 21.64
N ASN A 4 -29.54 18.51 20.74
CA ASN A 4 -29.53 17.53 19.65
C ASN A 4 -28.84 17.99 18.36
N ILE A 5 -28.68 19.30 18.15
CA ILE A 5 -28.03 19.82 16.94
C ILE A 5 -26.51 19.59 17.02
N LEU A 6 -25.90 19.78 18.19
CA LEU A 6 -24.45 19.63 18.35
C LEU A 6 -23.99 18.17 18.19
N THR A 7 -24.75 17.20 18.71
CA THR A 7 -24.45 15.77 18.58
C THR A 7 -24.62 15.28 17.15
N THR A 8 -25.66 15.77 16.45
CA THR A 8 -25.88 15.45 15.03
C THR A 8 -24.81 16.09 14.14
N LEU A 9 -24.37 17.32 14.47
CA LEU A 9 -23.27 18.00 13.79
C LEU A 9 -21.91 17.31 14.03
N LEU A 10 -21.66 16.81 15.25
CA LEU A 10 -20.45 16.02 15.57
C LEU A 10 -20.43 14.67 14.84
N LEU A 11 -21.58 14.00 14.71
CA LEU A 11 -21.70 12.76 13.95
C LEU A 11 -21.51 12.99 12.44
N LEU A 12 -22.04 14.09 11.89
CA LEU A 12 -21.83 14.46 10.49
C LEU A 12 -20.39 14.89 10.19
N LEU A 13 -19.72 15.59 11.11
CA LEU A 13 -18.30 15.95 10.96
C LEU A 13 -17.36 14.73 10.97
N ASN A 14 -17.69 13.67 11.73
CA ASN A 14 -16.93 12.43 11.73
C ASN A 14 -17.07 11.64 10.41
N PHE A 15 -18.17 11.81 9.67
CA PHE A 15 -18.36 11.17 8.37
C PHE A 15 -17.72 11.94 7.21
N ILE A 16 -17.49 13.25 7.34
CA ILE A 16 -17.00 14.11 6.24
C ILE A 16 -15.46 14.16 6.15
N VAL A 17 -14.71 13.62 7.12
CA VAL A 17 -13.23 13.69 7.17
C VAL A 17 -12.51 12.45 6.59
N TYR A 18 -13.23 11.50 5.98
CA TYR A 18 -12.61 10.36 5.27
C TYR A 18 -12.42 10.57 3.75
N SER A 19 -12.22 11.82 3.30
CA SER A 19 -11.67 12.08 1.96
C SER A 19 -10.14 12.12 2.02
N GLN A 20 -9.53 11.03 2.45
CA GLN A 20 -8.14 10.79 2.07
C GLN A 20 -8.20 10.27 0.62
N ASN A 21 -7.39 10.83 -0.28
CA ASN A 21 -7.18 10.28 -1.62
C ASN A 21 -6.52 8.91 -1.49
N HIS A 22 -7.30 7.89 -1.14
CA HIS A 22 -6.82 6.52 -1.08
C HIS A 22 -6.41 6.09 -2.48
N LYS A 23 -5.23 5.48 -2.58
CA LYS A 23 -4.76 4.90 -3.85
C LYS A 23 -5.79 3.84 -4.28
N THR A 24 -6.34 3.99 -5.48
CA THR A 24 -7.20 2.97 -6.07
C THR A 24 -6.33 2.02 -6.88
N ILE A 25 -6.42 0.73 -6.59
CA ILE A 25 -5.67 -0.33 -7.26
C ILE A 25 -6.66 -1.16 -8.02
N GLU A 26 -6.51 -1.18 -9.34
CA GLU A 26 -7.37 -1.99 -10.19
C GLU A 26 -6.94 -3.46 -10.13
N ILE A 27 -7.93 -4.33 -9.96
CA ILE A 27 -7.77 -5.76 -10.17
C ILE A 27 -7.91 -6.00 -11.67
N ASP A 28 -6.91 -6.63 -12.25
CA ASP A 28 -6.97 -7.11 -13.61
C ASP A 28 -8.13 -8.11 -13.73
N PRO A 29 -9.15 -7.80 -14.55
CA PRO A 29 -10.27 -8.71 -14.74
C PRO A 29 -9.82 -10.06 -15.29
N ILE A 30 -8.66 -10.14 -15.96
CA ILE A 30 -8.15 -11.36 -16.58
C ILE A 30 -7.55 -12.30 -15.54
N THR A 31 -6.54 -11.79 -14.86
CA THR A 31 -5.68 -12.60 -14.00
C THR A 31 -6.21 -12.68 -12.57
N ASP A 32 -7.23 -11.87 -12.23
CA ASP A 32 -7.67 -11.61 -10.86
C ASP A 32 -6.51 -11.14 -9.96
N MET A 33 -5.43 -10.61 -10.56
CA MET A 33 -4.30 -10.04 -9.82
C MET A 33 -4.42 -8.53 -9.78
N ALA A 34 -3.87 -7.90 -8.74
CA ALA A 34 -3.73 -6.46 -8.72
C ALA A 34 -2.79 -6.01 -9.86
N LYS A 35 -3.20 -5.00 -10.65
CA LYS A 35 -2.37 -4.43 -11.73
C LYS A 35 -1.10 -3.74 -11.21
N GLU A 36 -1.08 -3.39 -9.92
CA GLU A 36 0.03 -2.74 -9.24
C GLU A 36 0.30 -3.40 -7.89
N SER A 37 1.46 -3.14 -7.31
CA SER A 37 1.79 -3.58 -5.95
C SER A 37 0.85 -2.95 -4.90
N LEU A 38 0.47 -3.76 -3.91
CA LEU A 38 -0.40 -3.31 -2.82
C LEU A 38 0.42 -2.51 -1.78
N PRO A 39 0.00 -1.28 -1.41
CA PRO A 39 0.62 -0.54 -0.32
C PRO A 39 0.25 -1.22 1.00
N PHE A 40 1.25 -1.44 1.84
CA PHE A 40 1.04 -2.05 3.17
C PHE A 40 0.91 -0.99 4.27
N ASP A 41 1.52 0.18 4.10
CA ASP A 41 1.64 1.22 5.12
C ASP A 41 0.48 2.22 5.16
N GLN A 42 -0.42 2.19 4.17
CA GLN A 42 -1.58 3.06 4.08
C GLN A 42 -2.81 2.29 3.57
N GLY A 43 -4.00 2.77 3.96
CA GLY A 43 -5.25 2.22 3.45
C GLY A 43 -5.44 2.55 1.97
N PHE A 44 -6.00 1.60 1.22
CA PHE A 44 -6.19 1.69 -0.23
C PHE A 44 -7.56 1.16 -0.64
N VAL A 45 -7.93 1.38 -1.90
CA VAL A 45 -9.18 0.87 -2.47
C VAL A 45 -8.85 -0.14 -3.56
N LEU A 46 -9.27 -1.39 -3.40
CA LEU A 46 -9.28 -2.36 -4.50
C LEU A 46 -10.50 -2.09 -5.38
N LYS A 47 -10.29 -2.03 -6.69
CA LYS A 47 -11.35 -1.84 -7.66
C LYS A 47 -11.43 -3.05 -8.59
N LYS A 48 -12.59 -3.72 -8.61
CA LYS A 48 -12.91 -4.79 -9.57
C LYS A 48 -14.14 -4.40 -10.39
N THR A 49 -14.04 -4.52 -11.71
CA THR A 49 -15.13 -4.16 -12.63
C THR A 49 -15.86 -5.41 -13.11
N TYR A 50 -17.18 -5.39 -13.06
CA TYR A 50 -18.07 -6.45 -13.50
C TYR A 50 -18.89 -5.99 -14.70
N SER A 51 -19.11 -6.87 -15.67
CA SER A 51 -19.96 -6.59 -16.84
C SER A 51 -21.45 -6.45 -16.47
N ASN A 52 -21.88 -7.10 -15.38
CA ASN A 52 -23.27 -7.15 -14.95
C ASN A 52 -23.42 -6.80 -13.46
N LYS A 53 -24.62 -6.34 -13.08
CA LYS A 53 -24.95 -6.08 -11.68
C LYS A 53 -25.00 -7.40 -10.91
N ILE A 54 -24.09 -7.56 -9.97
CA ILE A 54 -24.09 -8.69 -9.02
C ILE A 54 -24.59 -8.24 -7.65
N ARG A 55 -25.11 -9.18 -6.86
CA ARG A 55 -25.48 -8.91 -5.46
C ARG A 55 -24.38 -9.45 -4.55
N ILE A 56 -23.57 -8.55 -4.02
CA ILE A 56 -22.54 -8.89 -3.03
C ILE A 56 -23.20 -9.34 -1.72
N LEU A 57 -22.78 -10.49 -1.20
CA LEU A 57 -23.21 -11.06 0.07
C LEU A 57 -22.21 -10.77 1.18
N GLY A 58 -20.91 -10.77 0.86
CA GLY A 58 -19.85 -10.47 1.82
C GLY A 58 -18.52 -10.24 1.14
N ILE A 59 -17.63 -9.51 1.81
CA ILE A 59 -16.25 -9.28 1.36
C ILE A 59 -15.34 -9.37 2.58
N GLY A 60 -14.26 -10.14 2.43
CA GLY A 60 -13.23 -10.28 3.45
C GLY A 60 -11.85 -10.41 2.83
N TYR A 61 -10.85 -10.54 3.69
CA TYR A 61 -9.48 -10.85 3.30
C TYR A 61 -8.79 -11.59 4.45
N TYR A 62 -7.78 -12.39 4.13
CA TYR A 62 -7.04 -13.15 5.13
C TYR A 62 -5.55 -13.13 4.86
N GLU A 63 -4.80 -13.20 5.96
CA GLU A 63 -3.34 -13.27 5.94
C GLU A 63 -2.90 -14.73 5.76
N ILE A 64 -2.16 -15.02 4.71
CA ILE A 64 -1.59 -16.33 4.42
C ILE A 64 -0.20 -16.42 5.04
N LYS A 65 0.05 -17.43 5.89
CA LYS A 65 1.44 -17.72 6.29
C LYS A 65 2.19 -18.33 5.12
N GLN A 66 3.46 -17.97 4.96
CA GLN A 66 4.31 -18.48 3.89
C GLN A 66 4.42 -20.02 3.91
N SER A 67 4.38 -20.64 5.09
CA SER A 67 4.37 -22.09 5.27
C SER A 67 3.08 -22.77 4.79
N GLU A 68 1.95 -22.06 4.83
CA GLU A 68 0.62 -22.60 4.52
C GLU A 68 0.35 -22.59 3.00
N ARG A 69 1.16 -21.88 2.19
CA ARG A 69 0.95 -21.67 0.75
C ARG A 69 0.72 -22.95 -0.07
N LYS A 70 1.18 -24.12 0.40
CA LYS A 70 1.04 -25.41 -0.30
C LYS A 70 -0.16 -26.25 0.13
N GLU A 71 -0.71 -26.04 1.33
CA GLU A 71 -1.78 -26.89 1.94
C GLU A 71 -3.11 -26.13 2.08
N TYR A 72 -3.23 -25.05 1.30
CA TYR A 72 -4.14 -23.93 1.52
C TYR A 72 -5.64 -24.28 1.53
N PHE A 73 -6.01 -25.42 0.96
CA PHE A 73 -7.42 -25.78 0.75
C PHE A 73 -8.15 -26.35 1.98
N SER A 74 -7.46 -26.60 3.10
CA SER A 74 -8.04 -27.38 4.21
C SER A 74 -8.34 -26.61 5.51
N SER A 75 -7.85 -25.38 5.69
CA SER A 75 -7.85 -24.74 7.02
C SER A 75 -8.07 -23.22 7.04
N ALA A 76 -8.95 -22.69 6.19
CA ALA A 76 -9.31 -21.27 6.23
C ALA A 76 -10.04 -20.93 7.54
N ARG A 77 -9.34 -20.29 8.49
CA ARG A 77 -9.92 -19.69 9.69
C ARG A 77 -10.54 -18.35 9.30
N THR A 78 -11.82 -18.17 9.59
CA THR A 78 -12.58 -16.96 9.28
C THR A 78 -12.06 -15.75 10.06
N THR A 79 -11.63 -14.70 9.36
CA THR A 79 -11.45 -13.36 9.95
C THR A 79 -12.09 -12.30 9.05
N GLU A 80 -12.91 -11.47 9.68
CA GLU A 80 -13.53 -10.20 9.24
C GLU A 80 -14.21 -10.15 7.85
N LEU A 81 -15.46 -10.64 7.78
CA LEU A 81 -16.36 -10.54 6.61
C LEU A 81 -17.03 -9.15 6.42
N ASN A 82 -16.52 -8.10 7.05
CA ASN A 82 -17.19 -6.78 7.09
C ASN A 82 -16.30 -5.65 6.55
N LEU A 83 -15.60 -5.89 5.45
CA LEU A 83 -14.93 -4.79 4.76
C LEU A 83 -15.94 -3.77 4.24
N LEU A 84 -15.60 -2.48 4.35
CA LEU A 84 -16.39 -1.41 3.75
C LEU A 84 -16.24 -1.47 2.23
N PHE A 85 -17.36 -1.61 1.53
CA PHE A 85 -17.37 -1.63 0.07
C PHE A 85 -18.46 -0.74 -0.51
N LYS A 86 -18.24 -0.31 -1.75
CA LYS A 86 -19.19 0.43 -2.58
C LYS A 86 -19.30 -0.27 -3.93
N PHE A 87 -20.53 -0.51 -4.37
CA PHE A 87 -20.81 -1.12 -5.67
C PHE A 87 -21.68 -0.18 -6.49
N GLU A 88 -21.14 0.35 -7.59
CA GLU A 88 -21.82 1.37 -8.39
C GLU A 88 -21.64 1.17 -9.89
N GLN A 89 -22.57 1.70 -10.68
CA GLN A 89 -22.46 1.65 -12.14
C GLN A 89 -21.53 2.76 -12.63
N ASN A 90 -20.59 2.41 -13.51
CA ASN A 90 -19.62 3.34 -14.07
C ASN A 90 -20.09 3.93 -15.41
N LYS A 91 -19.31 4.84 -15.98
CA LYS A 91 -19.64 5.56 -17.23
C LYS A 91 -19.75 4.64 -18.46
N GLU A 92 -19.19 3.44 -18.40
CA GLU A 92 -19.22 2.44 -19.48
C GLU A 92 -20.40 1.47 -19.33
N ASN A 93 -21.38 1.77 -18.46
CA ASN A 93 -22.48 0.88 -18.08
C ASN A 93 -22.04 -0.44 -17.42
N LYS A 94 -20.79 -0.56 -16.99
CA LYS A 94 -20.29 -1.67 -16.17
C LYS A 94 -20.47 -1.34 -14.69
N TYR A 95 -20.18 -2.28 -13.81
CA TYR A 95 -20.30 -2.10 -12.36
C TYR A 95 -18.95 -2.21 -11.66
N ASP A 96 -18.55 -1.13 -10.98
CA ASP A 96 -17.31 -1.08 -10.22
C ASP A 96 -17.57 -1.44 -8.75
N LEU A 97 -16.86 -2.45 -8.27
CA LEU A 97 -16.77 -2.82 -6.86
C LEU A 97 -15.51 -2.20 -6.26
N HIS A 98 -15.71 -1.25 -5.36
CA HIS A 98 -14.67 -0.58 -4.59
C HIS A 98 -14.63 -1.18 -3.18
N ILE A 99 -13.51 -1.78 -2.80
CA ILE A 99 -13.29 -2.42 -1.50
C ILE A 99 -12.24 -1.62 -0.77
N PHE A 100 -12.60 -0.99 0.35
CA PHE A 100 -11.62 -0.33 1.20
C PHE A 100 -10.82 -1.37 1.98
N VAL A 101 -9.50 -1.31 1.85
CA VAL A 101 -8.56 -2.19 2.53
C VAL A 101 -7.74 -1.35 3.51
N PRO A 102 -7.74 -1.66 4.82
CA PRO A 102 -6.90 -0.97 5.78
C PRO A 102 -5.41 -1.27 5.50
N PRO A 103 -4.47 -0.51 6.13
CA PRO A 103 -3.05 -0.84 6.05
C PRO A 103 -2.77 -2.31 6.38
N LEU A 104 -2.04 -3.00 5.51
CA LEU A 104 -1.70 -4.42 5.62
C LEU A 104 -0.36 -4.63 6.33
N LYS A 105 -0.11 -5.83 6.88
CA LYS A 105 1.22 -6.15 7.43
C LYS A 105 2.20 -6.39 6.28
N PRO A 106 3.44 -5.88 6.37
CA PRO A 106 4.45 -6.10 5.34
C PRO A 106 4.91 -7.56 5.31
N GLN A 107 5.41 -8.02 4.15
CA GLN A 107 5.92 -9.38 3.91
C GLN A 107 4.89 -10.48 4.21
N ARG A 108 3.61 -10.15 4.11
CA ARG A 108 2.53 -11.12 4.21
C ARG A 108 1.87 -11.27 2.86
N PHE A 109 1.39 -12.48 2.63
CA PHE A 109 0.52 -12.79 1.52
C PHE A 109 -0.91 -12.56 2.00
N TYR A 110 -1.71 -11.96 1.14
CA TYR A 110 -3.12 -11.73 1.40
C TYR A 110 -3.90 -12.27 0.23
N ASP A 111 -5.04 -12.84 0.57
CA ASP A 111 -6.07 -13.18 -0.39
C ASP A 111 -7.34 -12.48 0.03
N PHE A 112 -8.00 -11.89 -0.95
CA PHE A 112 -9.30 -11.27 -0.80
C PHE A 112 -10.37 -12.28 -1.16
N LEU A 113 -11.48 -12.31 -0.43
CA LEU A 113 -12.65 -13.14 -0.70
C LEU A 113 -13.83 -12.23 -1.02
N ILE A 114 -14.42 -12.41 -2.20
CA ILE A 114 -15.66 -11.73 -2.60
C ILE A 114 -16.74 -12.79 -2.75
N VAL A 115 -17.77 -12.73 -1.91
CA VAL A 115 -18.94 -13.61 -1.93
C VAL A 115 -20.08 -12.87 -2.57
N HIS A 116 -20.65 -13.40 -3.65
CA HIS A 116 -21.81 -12.82 -4.32
C HIS A 116 -22.85 -13.87 -4.66
N LEU A 117 -24.11 -13.43 -4.72
CA LEU A 117 -25.23 -14.25 -5.14
C LEU A 117 -25.19 -14.45 -6.66
N ILE A 118 -25.21 -15.71 -7.07
CA ILE A 118 -25.40 -16.08 -8.48
C ILE A 118 -26.91 -16.19 -8.74
N LYS A 119 -27.38 -15.65 -9.86
CA LYS A 119 -28.81 -15.73 -10.21
C LYS A 119 -29.19 -17.16 -10.57
N ARG A 120 -30.41 -17.56 -10.23
CA ARG A 120 -30.91 -18.93 -10.48
C ARG A 120 -30.90 -19.33 -11.96
N ASP A 121 -31.08 -18.37 -12.86
CA ASP A 121 -31.08 -18.51 -14.31
C ASP A 121 -29.68 -18.42 -14.93
N ASP A 122 -28.62 -18.32 -14.12
CA ASP A 122 -27.26 -18.31 -14.61
C ASP A 122 -26.96 -19.65 -15.33
N PRO A 123 -26.49 -19.60 -16.60
CA PRO A 123 -26.17 -20.80 -17.36
C PRO A 123 -25.16 -21.71 -16.64
N LEU A 124 -24.26 -21.12 -15.85
CA LEU A 124 -23.26 -21.86 -15.09
C LEU A 124 -23.88 -22.67 -13.94
N ILE A 125 -24.87 -22.10 -13.21
CA ILE A 125 -25.63 -22.87 -12.21
C ILE A 125 -26.31 -24.06 -12.88
N THR A 126 -26.93 -23.85 -14.04
CA THR A 126 -27.63 -24.92 -14.76
C THR A 126 -26.69 -26.07 -15.10
N LYS A 127 -25.46 -25.75 -15.54
CA LYS A 127 -24.41 -26.74 -15.81
C LYS A 127 -23.94 -27.45 -14.55
N TYR A 128 -23.74 -26.73 -13.44
CA TYR A 128 -23.39 -27.36 -12.16
C TYR A 128 -24.49 -28.29 -11.66
N LEU A 129 -25.76 -27.88 -11.74
CA LEU A 129 -26.90 -28.75 -11.39
C LEU A 129 -26.93 -30.00 -12.27
N ALA A 130 -26.65 -29.88 -13.57
CA ALA A 130 -26.55 -31.01 -14.48
C ALA A 130 -25.37 -31.94 -14.10
N LEU A 131 -24.22 -31.37 -13.72
CA LEU A 131 -23.06 -32.12 -13.25
C LEU A 131 -23.39 -32.89 -11.97
N PHE A 132 -24.01 -32.23 -10.98
CA PHE A 132 -24.44 -32.88 -9.73
C PHE A 132 -25.40 -34.03 -10.00
N LYS A 133 -26.36 -33.85 -10.91
CA LYS A 133 -27.26 -34.92 -11.34
C LYS A 133 -26.48 -36.11 -11.92
N ALA A 134 -25.52 -35.84 -12.82
CA ALA A 134 -24.69 -36.87 -13.44
C ALA A 134 -23.81 -37.63 -12.42
N ILE A 135 -23.35 -36.94 -11.36
CA ILE A 135 -22.64 -37.55 -10.22
C ILE A 135 -23.57 -38.46 -9.43
N THR A 136 -24.78 -37.99 -9.10
CA THR A 136 -25.75 -38.79 -8.34
C THR A 136 -26.23 -40.03 -9.09
N GLU A 137 -26.29 -39.97 -10.41
CA GLU A 137 -26.66 -41.09 -11.30
C GLU A 137 -25.47 -42.01 -11.64
N ASN A 138 -24.27 -41.71 -11.13
CA ASN A 138 -23.03 -42.43 -11.41
C ASN A 138 -22.75 -42.57 -12.93
N ASN A 139 -22.99 -41.51 -13.69
CA ASN A 139 -22.80 -41.47 -15.15
C ASN A 139 -21.50 -40.71 -15.54
N PRO A 140 -20.35 -41.38 -15.63
CA PRO A 140 -19.05 -40.73 -15.84
C PRO A 140 -18.92 -40.04 -17.21
N THR A 141 -19.58 -40.57 -18.24
CA THR A 141 -19.57 -39.97 -19.58
C THR A 141 -20.27 -38.62 -19.57
N LEU A 142 -21.44 -38.53 -18.93
CA LEU A 142 -22.16 -37.27 -18.81
C LEU A 142 -21.40 -36.27 -17.92
N GLN A 143 -20.76 -36.73 -16.84
CA GLN A 143 -19.89 -35.88 -16.01
C GLN A 143 -18.77 -35.26 -16.84
N THR A 144 -18.06 -36.07 -17.64
CA THR A 144 -16.95 -35.61 -18.49
C THR A 144 -17.42 -34.60 -19.54
N ASN A 145 -18.54 -34.87 -20.21
CA ASN A 145 -19.09 -33.96 -21.21
C ASN A 145 -19.51 -32.62 -20.60
N ILE A 146 -20.16 -32.63 -19.43
CA ILE A 146 -20.57 -31.39 -18.75
C ILE A 146 -19.34 -30.61 -18.26
N LEU A 147 -18.32 -31.29 -17.73
CA LEU A 147 -17.05 -30.64 -17.36
C LEU A 147 -16.37 -30.00 -18.57
N ASP A 148 -16.34 -30.69 -19.71
CA ASP A 148 -15.83 -30.15 -20.96
C ASP A 148 -16.65 -28.95 -21.44
N GLU A 149 -17.97 -28.98 -21.30
CA GLU A 149 -18.83 -27.85 -21.64
C GLU A 149 -18.66 -26.66 -20.70
N ILE A 150 -18.44 -26.91 -19.40
CA ILE A 150 -18.10 -25.87 -18.43
C ILE A 150 -16.75 -25.25 -18.83
N ASN A 151 -15.75 -26.07 -19.13
CA ASN A 151 -14.42 -25.63 -19.56
C ASN A 151 -14.43 -24.92 -20.94
N LYS A 152 -15.26 -25.36 -21.87
CA LYS A 152 -15.46 -24.71 -23.17
C LYS A 152 -16.24 -23.40 -23.02
N SER A 153 -17.26 -23.33 -22.16
CA SER A 153 -17.90 -22.04 -21.87
C SER A 153 -16.93 -21.08 -21.22
N LYS A 154 -16.06 -21.53 -20.31
CA LYS A 154 -14.97 -20.68 -19.82
C LYS A 154 -14.19 -20.10 -21.01
N LYS A 155 -13.70 -20.93 -21.93
CA LYS A 155 -13.00 -20.46 -23.15
C LYS A 155 -13.80 -19.48 -24.05
N LYS A 156 -15.12 -19.58 -24.11
CA LYS A 156 -15.96 -18.85 -25.09
C LYS A 156 -16.65 -17.61 -24.54
N THR A 157 -16.90 -17.55 -23.23
CA THR A 157 -17.39 -16.37 -22.50
C THR A 157 -16.28 -15.62 -21.75
N LEU A 158 -15.01 -16.00 -21.91
CA LEU A 158 -13.85 -15.24 -21.40
C LEU A 158 -13.71 -13.89 -22.12
N ASP A 159 -14.55 -12.92 -21.74
CA ASP A 159 -14.01 -11.66 -21.21
C ASP A 159 -13.24 -12.08 -19.95
N PRO A 160 -11.96 -11.76 -19.77
CA PRO A 160 -10.99 -12.79 -19.37
C PRO A 160 -10.98 -13.18 -17.88
N LEU A 161 -12.05 -12.79 -17.20
CA LEU A 161 -12.53 -13.12 -15.89
C LEU A 161 -12.71 -14.64 -15.70
N GLU A 162 -12.32 -15.10 -14.52
CA GLU A 162 -12.76 -16.34 -13.88
C GLU A 162 -11.82 -17.57 -13.98
N HIS A 163 -10.72 -17.54 -13.23
CA HIS A 163 -10.02 -18.77 -12.84
C HIS A 163 -10.72 -19.42 -11.63
N ILE A 164 -11.35 -20.57 -11.84
CA ILE A 164 -11.68 -21.53 -10.77
C ILE A 164 -10.65 -22.66 -10.87
N ASP A 165 -9.89 -22.88 -9.80
CA ASP A 165 -9.03 -24.07 -9.65
C ASP A 165 -9.91 -25.30 -9.37
N LEU A 166 -10.11 -26.11 -10.41
CA LEU A 166 -10.98 -27.30 -10.36
C LEU A 166 -10.25 -28.55 -9.87
N ASP A 167 -8.91 -28.56 -9.85
CA ASP A 167 -8.16 -29.76 -9.43
C ASP A 167 -8.31 -30.02 -7.93
N THR A 168 -8.46 -28.96 -7.14
CA THR A 168 -8.89 -29.03 -5.73
C THR A 168 -10.39 -29.26 -5.54
N GLY A 169 -11.20 -28.88 -6.52
CA GLY A 169 -12.63 -29.21 -6.56
C GLY A 169 -12.87 -30.71 -6.70
N ILE A 170 -12.07 -31.42 -7.50
CA ILE A 170 -12.26 -32.86 -7.77
C ILE A 170 -12.12 -33.73 -6.51
N ASN A 171 -11.16 -33.42 -5.63
CA ASN A 171 -11.03 -34.14 -4.36
C ASN A 171 -12.21 -33.83 -3.40
N ASN A 172 -12.72 -32.60 -3.45
CA ASN A 172 -13.92 -32.19 -2.72
C ASN A 172 -15.23 -32.74 -3.32
N ILE A 173 -15.27 -33.25 -4.56
CA ILE A 173 -16.48 -33.83 -5.15
C ILE A 173 -16.94 -35.06 -4.36
N SER A 174 -16.01 -35.85 -3.81
CA SER A 174 -16.34 -37.02 -2.99
C SER A 174 -16.96 -36.62 -1.63
N GLU A 175 -16.44 -35.55 -1.01
CA GLU A 175 -16.97 -34.97 0.22
C GLU A 175 -18.30 -34.26 -0.02
N LEU A 176 -18.43 -33.50 -1.11
CA LEU A 176 -19.68 -32.87 -1.53
C LEU A 176 -20.74 -33.93 -1.83
N SER A 177 -20.37 -35.00 -2.55
CA SER A 177 -21.23 -36.15 -2.82
C SER A 177 -21.72 -36.79 -1.52
N SER A 178 -20.84 -36.95 -0.53
CA SER A 178 -21.18 -37.49 0.80
C SER A 178 -22.06 -36.55 1.61
N PHE A 179 -21.80 -35.24 1.56
CA PHE A 179 -22.65 -34.20 2.15
C PHE A 179 -24.04 -34.15 1.51
N TYR A 180 -24.12 -34.26 0.18
CA TYR A 180 -25.39 -34.31 -0.53
C TYR A 180 -26.15 -35.60 -0.23
N LYS A 181 -25.49 -36.77 -0.24
CA LYS A 181 -26.11 -38.05 0.11
C LYS A 181 -26.68 -38.05 1.53
N SER A 182 -25.90 -37.59 2.51
CA SER A 182 -26.34 -37.53 3.91
C SER A 182 -27.53 -36.57 4.10
N ASN A 183 -27.53 -35.41 3.44
CA ASN A 183 -28.66 -34.49 3.49
C ASN A 183 -29.90 -34.99 2.72
N LEU A 184 -29.71 -35.68 1.59
CA LEU A 184 -30.80 -36.31 0.84
C LEU A 184 -31.43 -37.44 1.66
N GLU A 185 -30.65 -38.28 2.34
CA GLU A 185 -31.19 -39.33 3.22
C GLU A 185 -32.07 -38.76 4.35
N ILE A 186 -31.67 -37.63 4.94
CA ILE A 186 -32.46 -36.94 5.97
C ILE A 186 -33.80 -36.45 5.38
N ILE A 187 -33.79 -35.93 4.15
CA ILE A 187 -34.99 -35.40 3.47
C ILE A 187 -35.91 -36.52 2.96
N TYR A 188 -35.36 -37.65 2.51
CA TYR A 188 -36.12 -38.78 1.97
C TYR A 188 -36.66 -39.74 3.04
N LYS A 189 -36.07 -39.81 4.24
CA LYS A 189 -36.63 -40.56 5.37
C LYS A 189 -37.94 -39.96 5.90
N ASP A 190 -38.17 -38.68 5.68
CA ASP A 190 -39.42 -38.03 6.09
C ASP A 190 -40.52 -38.28 5.04
N LYS A 191 -41.41 -39.23 5.35
CA LYS A 191 -42.48 -39.68 4.43
C LYS A 191 -43.65 -38.68 4.33
N GLY A 192 -43.72 -37.69 5.22
CA GLY A 192 -44.84 -36.74 5.29
C GLY A 192 -44.72 -35.50 4.41
N ILE A 193 -43.53 -35.22 3.86
CA ILE A 193 -43.25 -33.97 3.14
C ILE A 193 -43.51 -34.17 1.64
N SER A 194 -44.25 -33.26 1.01
CA SER A 194 -44.49 -33.32 -0.43
C SER A 194 -43.19 -33.19 -1.23
N GLU A 195 -43.09 -33.80 -2.42
CA GLU A 195 -41.89 -33.68 -3.27
C GLU A 195 -41.52 -32.21 -3.60
N LYS A 196 -42.54 -31.34 -3.67
CA LYS A 196 -42.34 -29.90 -3.87
C LYS A 196 -41.67 -29.23 -2.66
N GLU A 197 -42.09 -29.59 -1.45
CA GLU A 197 -41.49 -29.11 -0.21
C GLU A 197 -40.10 -29.70 0.02
N LYS A 198 -39.88 -30.99 -0.28
CA LYS A 198 -38.55 -31.62 -0.26
C LYS A 198 -37.56 -30.89 -1.17
N ARG A 199 -37.98 -30.56 -2.39
CA ARG A 199 -37.18 -29.73 -3.31
C ARG A 199 -36.94 -28.33 -2.77
N SER A 200 -37.96 -27.69 -2.18
CA SER A 200 -37.81 -26.35 -1.61
C SER A 200 -36.85 -26.33 -0.43
N LEU A 201 -36.86 -27.36 0.42
CA LEU A 201 -36.00 -27.50 1.61
C LEU A 201 -34.56 -27.85 1.23
N LEU A 202 -34.38 -28.66 0.17
CA LEU A 202 -33.06 -28.92 -0.40
C LEU A 202 -32.48 -27.64 -1.01
N ILE A 203 -33.26 -26.91 -1.80
CA ILE A 203 -32.83 -25.63 -2.39
C ILE A 203 -32.53 -24.61 -1.30
N SER A 204 -33.37 -24.50 -0.25
CA SER A 204 -33.09 -23.58 0.85
C SER A 204 -31.82 -23.97 1.59
N LYS A 205 -31.59 -25.25 1.90
CA LYS A 205 -30.34 -25.70 2.53
C LYS A 205 -29.11 -25.49 1.66
N ILE A 206 -29.21 -25.62 0.34
CA ILE A 206 -28.09 -25.35 -0.57
C ILE A 206 -27.80 -23.83 -0.63
N VAL A 207 -28.84 -23.01 -0.61
CA VAL A 207 -28.74 -21.54 -0.56
C VAL A 207 -28.23 -21.05 0.80
N ASP A 208 -28.72 -21.63 1.89
CA ASP A 208 -28.38 -21.27 3.28
C ASP A 208 -26.99 -21.77 3.70
N ASN A 209 -26.45 -22.80 3.02
CA ASN A 209 -25.07 -23.27 3.22
C ASN A 209 -24.04 -22.55 2.33
N ASP A 210 -24.42 -21.45 1.66
CA ASP A 210 -23.50 -20.68 0.81
C ASP A 210 -22.80 -21.52 -0.28
N LEU A 211 -23.37 -22.67 -0.67
CA LEU A 211 -22.78 -23.61 -1.64
C LEU A 211 -22.70 -23.05 -3.07
N PHE A 212 -23.36 -21.91 -3.31
CA PHE A 212 -23.24 -21.13 -4.55
C PHE A 212 -22.66 -19.74 -4.32
N SER A 213 -21.85 -19.58 -3.26
CA SER A 213 -20.94 -18.46 -3.17
C SER A 213 -19.72 -18.73 -4.05
N ARG A 214 -19.45 -17.82 -4.99
CA ARG A 214 -18.23 -17.88 -5.80
C ARG A 214 -17.21 -16.95 -5.18
N GLY A 215 -16.27 -17.51 -4.42
CA GLY A 215 -15.11 -16.79 -3.92
C GLY A 215 -14.12 -16.53 -5.05
N TYR A 216 -13.73 -15.27 -5.25
CA TYR A 216 -12.56 -14.91 -6.06
C TYR A 216 -11.41 -14.62 -5.12
N TRP A 217 -10.24 -15.17 -5.41
CA TRP A 217 -9.01 -14.88 -4.69
C TRP A 217 -8.16 -13.91 -5.49
N VAL A 218 -7.83 -12.79 -4.86
CA VAL A 218 -6.83 -11.85 -5.40
C VAL A 218 -5.57 -12.03 -4.58
N SER A 219 -4.57 -12.73 -5.12
CA SER A 219 -3.28 -12.91 -4.46
C SER A 219 -2.32 -11.80 -4.89
N SER A 220 -1.67 -11.15 -3.92
CA SER A 220 -0.59 -10.20 -4.20
C SER A 220 0.45 -10.23 -3.09
N THR A 221 1.71 -10.01 -3.46
CA THR A 221 2.80 -9.82 -2.51
C THR A 221 2.83 -8.38 -2.02
N SER A 222 2.75 -8.19 -0.71
CA SER A 222 3.15 -6.92 -0.11
C SER A 222 4.67 -6.78 -0.24
N GLU A 223 5.15 -6.15 -1.31
CA GLU A 223 6.56 -5.83 -1.43
C GLU A 223 6.93 -4.77 -0.38
N ILE A 224 8.03 -5.03 0.32
CA ILE A 224 8.69 -3.99 1.10
C ILE A 224 9.24 -3.00 0.08
N PHE A 225 8.78 -1.76 0.11
CA PHE A 225 9.44 -0.66 -0.59
C PHE A 225 10.80 -0.37 0.06
N SER A 226 11.77 -1.29 -0.07
CA SER A 226 13.15 -1.25 0.43
C SER A 226 13.34 -0.94 1.94
N PHE A 227 14.52 -1.26 2.48
CA PHE A 227 14.92 -0.84 3.83
C PHE A 227 14.98 0.71 3.96
N GLU A 228 14.98 1.44 2.83
CA GLU A 228 15.00 2.92 2.79
C GLU A 228 13.70 3.54 3.32
N THR A 229 12.55 2.85 3.27
CA THR A 229 11.30 3.37 3.85
C THR A 229 11.13 3.09 5.34
N ARG A 230 11.94 2.21 5.93
CA ARG A 230 11.86 1.87 7.37
C ARG A 230 12.86 2.61 8.25
N ALA A 231 13.91 3.20 7.68
CA ALA A 231 14.69 4.16 8.44
C ALA A 231 13.76 5.35 8.74
N LYS A 232 13.41 5.55 10.03
CA LYS A 232 12.76 6.80 10.50
C LYS A 232 13.51 8.04 10.02
N PHE A 233 14.81 7.85 9.77
CA PHE A 233 15.75 8.82 9.27
C PHE A 233 15.89 8.73 7.75
N ARG A 234 15.59 9.84 7.06
CA ARG A 234 15.89 10.00 5.63
C ARG A 234 17.08 10.92 5.47
N ILE A 235 18.06 10.48 4.67
CA ILE A 235 19.19 11.32 4.24
C ILE A 235 18.77 12.05 2.96
N THR A 236 18.89 13.37 2.95
CA THR A 236 18.59 14.20 1.78
C THR A 236 19.78 15.13 1.53
N PRO A 237 20.21 15.34 0.27
CA PRO A 237 21.19 16.40 -0.02
C PRO A 237 20.63 17.77 0.44
N ASP A 238 21.53 18.67 0.83
CA ASP A 238 21.18 20.01 1.27
C ASP A 238 22.13 21.03 0.63
N PHE A 239 21.59 22.16 0.21
CA PHE A 239 22.36 23.29 -0.28
C PHE A 239 21.83 24.56 0.37
N GLY A 240 22.72 25.44 0.80
CA GLY A 240 22.28 26.65 1.48
C GLY A 240 23.34 27.72 1.62
N TYR A 241 22.95 28.79 2.28
CA TYR A 241 23.80 29.90 2.64
C TYR A 241 23.75 30.10 4.15
N VAL A 242 24.92 30.26 4.76
CA VAL A 242 25.04 30.50 6.21
C VAL A 242 25.77 31.79 6.48
N SER A 243 25.28 32.54 7.46
CA SER A 243 25.99 33.61 8.14
C SER A 243 26.68 33.01 9.37
N TYR A 244 27.98 33.23 9.51
CA TYR A 244 28.77 32.65 10.58
C TYR A 244 29.57 33.72 11.30
N GLY A 245 30.02 33.38 12.51
CA GLY A 245 30.91 34.23 13.29
C GLY A 245 30.21 35.50 13.75
N PHE A 246 29.57 35.46 14.91
CA PHE A 246 28.92 36.64 15.48
C PHE A 246 29.86 37.41 16.41
N GLN A 247 31.14 37.50 16.03
CA GLN A 247 32.21 38.12 16.79
C GLN A 247 32.89 39.21 15.97
N LYS A 248 33.48 40.20 16.66
CA LYS A 248 34.27 41.25 16.02
C LYS A 248 35.44 40.60 15.25
N ASP A 249 35.61 40.99 13.98
CA ASP A 249 36.67 40.49 13.07
C ASP A 249 36.56 39.01 12.64
N PHE A 250 35.47 38.35 13.03
CA PHE A 250 35.13 37.01 12.60
C PHE A 250 33.64 36.91 12.36
N ASN A 251 33.21 37.45 11.21
CA ASN A 251 31.86 37.35 10.68
C ASN A 251 31.87 37.24 9.15
N GLY A 252 30.92 36.52 8.57
CA GLY A 252 30.85 36.36 7.12
C GLY A 252 29.65 35.58 6.63
N PHE A 253 29.60 35.37 5.32
CA PHE A 253 28.62 34.53 4.64
C PHE A 253 29.33 33.53 3.75
N THR A 254 28.86 32.28 3.73
CA THR A 254 29.43 31.24 2.85
C THR A 254 28.32 30.31 2.36
N PRO A 255 28.31 29.95 1.07
CA PRO A 255 27.48 28.86 0.59
C PRO A 255 28.03 27.52 1.09
N TYR A 256 27.16 26.53 1.25
CA TYR A 256 27.56 25.18 1.64
C TYR A 256 26.78 24.13 0.87
N ILE A 257 27.37 22.94 0.77
CA ILE A 257 26.72 21.73 0.28
C ILE A 257 26.87 20.64 1.34
N GLY A 258 25.84 19.83 1.51
CA GLY A 258 25.88 18.78 2.51
C GLY A 258 24.72 17.82 2.38
N PHE A 259 24.41 17.20 3.51
CA PHE A 259 23.26 16.34 3.66
C PHE A 259 22.64 16.55 5.04
N GLN A 260 21.36 16.23 5.11
CA GLN A 260 20.59 16.31 6.33
C GLN A 260 19.92 14.97 6.61
N ILE A 261 19.82 14.67 7.89
CA ILE A 261 19.20 13.48 8.45
C ILE A 261 17.91 13.94 9.13
N GLU A 262 16.78 13.65 8.49
CA GLU A 262 15.47 14.04 9.00
C GLU A 262 15.05 13.13 10.15
N PHE A 263 14.68 13.66 11.32
CA PHE A 263 14.31 12.80 12.46
C PHE A 263 12.98 12.05 12.26
N ARG A 264 12.13 12.60 11.40
CA ARG A 264 10.92 11.92 10.94
C ARG A 264 10.64 12.30 9.49
N TYR A 265 10.71 11.28 8.64
CA TYR A 265 10.38 11.40 7.23
C TYR A 265 8.87 11.63 7.00
N PHE A 266 8.54 12.37 5.95
CA PHE A 266 7.20 12.46 5.36
C PHE A 266 7.30 12.69 3.85
N ASP A 267 6.22 12.37 3.14
CA ASP A 267 6.17 12.58 1.69
C ASP A 267 6.16 14.08 1.32
N LYS A 268 7.23 14.53 0.65
CA LYS A 268 7.39 15.91 0.17
C LYS A 268 6.37 16.30 -0.92
N SER A 269 5.69 15.32 -1.54
CA SER A 269 4.58 15.55 -2.47
C SER A 269 3.37 16.18 -1.78
N ILE A 270 3.23 15.95 -0.46
CA ILE A 270 2.14 16.50 0.34
C ILE A 270 2.57 17.87 0.89
N PRO A 271 1.81 18.95 0.62
CA PRO A 271 2.09 20.25 1.22
C PRO A 271 2.20 20.14 2.74
N PHE A 272 3.29 20.65 3.33
CA PHE A 272 3.56 20.52 4.76
C PHE A 272 2.37 20.90 5.66
N LYS A 273 1.54 21.86 5.23
CA LYS A 273 0.36 22.33 5.95
C LYS A 273 -0.71 21.23 6.14
N LEU A 274 -0.82 20.29 5.20
CA LEU A 274 -1.88 19.27 5.16
C LEU A 274 -1.59 18.02 5.99
N ILE A 275 -0.36 17.84 6.49
CA ILE A 275 0.00 16.67 7.30
C ILE A 275 -0.75 16.76 8.65
N PRO A 276 -1.63 15.79 9.00
CA PRO A 276 -2.30 15.77 10.30
C PRO A 276 -1.31 15.37 11.41
N ASN A 277 -1.57 15.81 12.65
CA ASN A 277 -0.80 15.42 13.85
C ASN A 277 0.73 15.64 13.76
N LYS A 278 1.15 16.74 13.11
CA LYS A 278 2.56 17.13 13.02
C LYS A 278 3.16 17.35 14.40
N THR A 279 4.17 16.55 14.73
CA THR A 279 5.05 16.78 15.88
C THR A 279 6.29 17.59 15.47
N ILE A 280 7.00 18.16 16.44
CA ILE A 280 8.24 18.92 16.19
C ILE A 280 9.33 18.09 15.50
N TRP A 281 9.32 16.77 15.67
CA TRP A 281 10.22 15.83 15.00
C TRP A 281 10.07 15.79 13.48
N HIS A 282 8.92 16.20 12.93
CA HIS A 282 8.73 16.34 11.48
C HIS A 282 9.40 17.61 10.92
N ARG A 283 9.75 18.55 11.81
CA ARG A 283 10.40 19.82 11.45
C ARG A 283 11.90 19.79 11.72
N LEU A 284 12.34 19.01 12.70
CA LEU A 284 13.74 18.92 13.09
C LEU A 284 14.53 17.94 12.20
N SER A 285 15.73 18.35 11.84
CA SER A 285 16.75 17.52 11.21
C SER A 285 18.11 17.79 11.83
N PHE A 286 19.02 16.84 11.70
CA PHE A 286 20.45 17.08 11.87
C PHE A 286 21.05 17.38 10.49
N ASN A 287 21.90 18.39 10.35
CA ASN A 287 22.56 18.71 9.10
C ASN A 287 24.08 18.71 9.25
N THR A 288 24.77 18.25 8.21
CA THR A 288 26.23 18.28 8.12
C THR A 288 26.65 18.54 6.68
N GLY A 289 27.74 19.25 6.46
CA GLY A 289 28.17 19.64 5.12
C GLY A 289 29.54 20.29 5.10
N ILE A 290 29.96 20.77 3.94
CA ILE A 290 31.22 21.50 3.75
C ILE A 290 30.93 22.87 3.16
N THR A 291 31.69 23.88 3.59
CA THR A 291 31.63 25.21 2.98
C THR A 291 32.19 25.16 1.56
N LEU A 292 31.63 25.99 0.68
CA LEU A 292 32.10 26.15 -0.70
C LEU A 292 33.08 27.31 -0.85
N ALA A 293 33.12 28.23 0.13
CA ALA A 293 34.14 29.27 0.23
C ALA A 293 35.03 29.04 1.45
N SER A 294 36.31 29.39 1.28
CA SER A 294 37.33 29.37 2.32
C SER A 294 36.97 30.29 3.46
N LEU A 295 37.19 29.80 4.68
CA LEU A 295 37.12 30.60 5.90
C LEU A 295 38.49 31.12 6.34
N LYS A 296 39.55 30.83 5.58
CA LYS A 296 40.92 31.18 5.93
C LYS A 296 41.06 32.69 6.16
N LYS A 297 41.82 33.04 7.19
CA LYS A 297 42.30 34.39 7.44
C LYS A 297 43.68 34.25 8.02
N ASP A 298 44.64 34.86 7.35
CA ASP A 298 46.06 34.73 7.64
C ASP A 298 46.33 34.98 9.13
N GLU A 299 47.14 34.11 9.73
CA GLU A 299 47.59 34.14 11.13
C GLU A 299 46.48 33.99 12.17
N GLN A 300 45.26 33.59 11.77
CA GLN A 300 44.12 33.44 12.68
C GLN A 300 43.42 32.10 12.53
N ARG A 301 43.17 31.67 11.29
CA ARG A 301 42.35 30.50 11.00
C ARG A 301 42.66 29.94 9.62
N GLU A 302 42.61 28.63 9.53
CA GLU A 302 42.63 27.87 8.29
C GLU A 302 41.42 26.96 8.19
N ASP A 303 41.08 26.60 6.96
CA ASP A 303 40.05 25.62 6.70
C ASP A 303 40.42 24.22 7.20
N LEU A 304 39.41 23.38 7.41
CA LEU A 304 39.61 22.01 7.88
C LEU A 304 40.14 21.08 6.77
N PHE A 305 39.69 21.30 5.52
CA PHE A 305 40.06 20.51 4.34
C PHE A 305 40.16 21.38 3.09
N ASP A 306 41.34 21.53 2.49
CA ASP A 306 41.56 22.15 1.17
C ASP A 306 40.58 23.29 0.81
N ASN A 307 40.66 24.39 1.56
CA ASN A 307 39.82 25.59 1.44
C ASN A 307 38.32 25.41 1.80
N LYS A 308 38.00 24.37 2.56
CA LYS A 308 36.65 24.04 3.03
C LYS A 308 36.63 23.70 4.50
N SER A 309 35.60 24.17 5.19
CA SER A 309 35.37 23.89 6.60
C SER A 309 34.15 22.99 6.79
N LEU A 310 34.17 22.16 7.83
CA LEU A 310 33.07 21.22 8.13
C LEU A 310 31.97 21.96 8.90
N LEU A 311 30.75 21.85 8.42
CA LEU A 311 29.56 22.43 9.04
C LEU A 311 28.74 21.32 9.67
N MET A 312 28.26 21.51 10.90
CA MET A 312 27.34 20.60 11.58
C MET A 312 26.32 21.36 12.43
N GLY A 313 25.08 20.88 12.50
CA GLY A 313 24.03 21.58 13.23
C GLY A 313 22.67 20.89 13.20
N PHE A 314 21.65 21.70 13.47
CA PHE A 314 20.25 21.31 13.34
C PHE A 314 19.52 22.20 12.35
N GLY A 315 18.57 21.61 11.64
CA GLY A 315 17.63 22.27 10.75
C GLY A 315 16.22 22.30 11.32
N PHE A 316 15.51 23.41 11.10
CA PHE A 316 14.10 23.56 11.35
C PHE A 316 13.37 23.88 10.04
N ARG A 317 12.49 22.98 9.64
CA ARG A 317 11.73 23.08 8.39
C ARG A 317 10.63 24.14 8.48
N LEU A 318 10.71 25.12 7.58
CA LEU A 318 9.70 26.17 7.40
C LEU A 318 8.65 25.75 6.36
N SER A 319 9.09 25.17 5.24
CA SER A 319 8.26 24.64 4.15
C SER A 319 8.83 23.34 3.58
N ASN A 320 8.21 22.75 2.54
CA ASN A 320 8.77 21.55 1.89
C ASN A 320 10.12 21.82 1.21
N ALA A 321 10.37 23.09 0.83
CA ALA A 321 11.59 23.49 0.14
C ALA A 321 12.57 24.23 1.05
N LEU A 322 12.09 25.03 2.01
CA LEU A 322 12.92 25.96 2.78
C LEU A 322 13.11 25.52 4.24
N ARG A 323 14.34 25.66 4.73
CA ARG A 323 14.71 25.42 6.13
C ARG A 323 15.52 26.56 6.72
N LEU A 324 15.35 26.77 8.01
CA LEU A 324 16.27 27.52 8.85
C LEU A 324 17.26 26.53 9.46
N THR A 325 18.56 26.80 9.37
CA THR A 325 19.62 25.94 9.90
C THR A 325 20.48 26.72 10.88
N GLY A 326 21.01 26.05 11.89
CA GLY A 326 21.94 26.64 12.84
C GLY A 326 22.81 25.59 13.50
N GLY A 327 24.03 25.97 13.85
CA GLY A 327 25.01 25.04 14.38
C GLY A 327 26.40 25.66 14.49
N VAL A 328 27.43 24.85 14.23
CA VAL A 328 28.83 25.26 14.26
C VAL A 328 29.54 24.93 12.96
N ILE A 329 30.47 25.79 12.57
CA ILE A 329 31.48 25.49 11.56
C ILE A 329 32.78 25.19 12.27
N LEU A 330 33.34 24.02 11.98
CA LEU A 330 34.62 23.55 12.49
C LEU A 330 35.74 23.90 11.51
N PHE A 331 36.80 24.50 12.05
CA PHE A 331 37.97 24.98 11.30
C PHE A 331 39.25 24.79 12.12
N ASN A 332 40.41 24.96 11.51
CA ASN A 332 41.69 24.93 12.22
C ASN A 332 42.03 26.34 12.71
N ARG A 333 42.19 26.52 14.01
CA ARG A 333 42.67 27.77 14.61
C ARG A 333 44.19 27.73 14.68
N GLU A 334 44.83 28.79 14.18
CA GLU A 334 46.27 28.99 14.28
C GLU A 334 46.63 29.57 15.66
N ASP A 335 47.82 29.23 16.15
CA ASP A 335 48.37 29.84 17.36
C ASP A 335 48.80 31.28 17.02
N PRO A 336 48.46 32.30 17.84
CA PRO A 336 48.96 33.66 17.62
C PRO A 336 50.49 33.74 17.59
N ASN A 337 51.19 32.76 18.18
CA ASN A 337 52.62 32.65 18.08
C ASN A 337 53.02 31.85 16.83
N LEU A 338 53.56 32.53 15.83
CA LEU A 338 54.04 31.95 14.56
C LEU A 338 55.16 30.91 14.73
N LEU A 339 55.76 30.80 15.92
CA LEU A 339 56.77 29.77 16.22
C LEU A 339 56.17 28.41 16.60
N ILE A 340 54.83 28.33 16.75
CA ILE A 340 54.13 27.13 17.17
C ILE A 340 53.21 26.65 16.04
N ASP A 341 53.63 25.60 15.32
CA ASP A 341 52.85 24.98 14.22
C ASP A 341 51.64 24.14 14.69
N ASN A 342 51.20 24.30 15.94
CA ASN A 342 50.12 23.50 16.50
C ASN A 342 48.76 24.09 16.14
N LYS A 343 48.11 23.47 15.17
CA LYS A 343 46.71 23.76 14.82
C LYS A 343 45.77 23.15 15.86
N ARG A 344 44.77 23.91 16.28
CA ARG A 344 43.72 23.44 17.20
C ARG A 344 42.36 23.50 16.53
N LEU A 345 41.47 22.56 16.86
CA LEU A 345 40.11 22.59 16.33
C LEU A 345 39.35 23.80 16.93
N GLY A 346 38.96 24.72 16.07
CA GLY A 346 38.09 25.85 16.37
C GLY A 346 36.65 25.58 15.95
N ALA A 347 35.71 26.24 16.61
CA ALA A 347 34.30 26.19 16.26
C ALA A 347 33.71 27.60 16.27
N THR A 348 32.92 27.95 15.27
CA THR A 348 32.20 29.23 15.20
C THR A 348 30.71 28.99 14.95
N PRO A 349 29.80 29.68 15.67
CA PRO A 349 28.38 29.51 15.44
C PRO A 349 27.95 30.04 14.07
N PHE A 350 26.91 29.44 13.49
CA PHE A 350 26.27 29.94 12.27
C PHE A 350 24.75 29.88 12.36
N ILE A 351 24.09 30.71 11.55
CA ILE A 351 22.67 30.62 11.20
C ILE A 351 22.54 30.74 9.69
N GLY A 352 21.60 30.01 9.08
CA GLY A 352 21.44 30.08 7.64
C GLY A 352 20.12 29.54 7.12
N LEU A 353 19.96 29.65 5.81
CA LEU A 353 18.83 29.09 5.09
C LEU A 353 19.32 28.01 4.15
N SER A 354 18.58 26.91 4.07
CA SER A 354 18.85 25.85 3.09
C SER A 354 17.62 25.47 2.30
N ILE A 355 17.89 24.97 1.10
CA ILE A 355 16.92 24.46 0.16
C ILE A 355 17.11 22.97 -0.06
N ASP A 356 15.99 22.25 -0.01
CA ASP A 356 15.95 20.83 -0.34
C ASP A 356 16.06 20.63 -1.85
N LEU A 357 17.21 20.16 -2.31
CA LEU A 357 17.38 19.82 -3.72
C LEU A 357 16.95 18.37 -3.94
N SER A 358 15.94 18.16 -4.78
CA SER A 358 15.65 16.79 -5.24
C SER A 358 16.86 16.30 -6.05
N LEU A 359 17.50 15.20 -5.59
CA LEU A 359 18.67 14.61 -6.27
C LEU A 359 18.46 14.45 -7.77
N LYS A 360 17.23 14.11 -8.18
CA LYS A 360 16.86 13.96 -9.60
C LYS A 360 17.01 15.25 -10.39
N GLN A 361 16.63 16.40 -9.82
CA GLN A 361 16.81 17.70 -10.46
C GLN A 361 18.29 18.08 -10.47
N PHE A 362 18.97 17.93 -9.34
CA PHE A 362 20.38 18.27 -9.21
C PHE A 362 21.28 17.51 -10.19
N PHE A 363 21.11 16.18 -10.31
CA PHE A 363 21.90 15.38 -11.25
C PHE A 363 21.52 15.63 -12.71
N ASN A 364 20.24 15.88 -13.02
CA ASN A 364 19.85 16.25 -14.37
C ASN A 364 20.50 17.58 -14.78
N ASP A 365 20.47 18.58 -13.91
CA ASP A 365 21.08 19.90 -14.15
C ASP A 365 22.61 19.79 -14.27
N MET A 366 23.27 18.99 -13.43
CA MET A 366 24.71 18.75 -13.54
C MET A 366 25.09 17.93 -14.78
N SER A 367 24.28 16.95 -15.18
CA SER A 367 24.55 16.12 -16.36
C SER A 367 24.54 16.92 -17.66
N GLY A 368 23.79 18.04 -17.70
CA GLY A 368 23.82 18.99 -18.81
C GLY A 368 25.03 19.94 -18.80
N LEU A 369 25.68 20.11 -17.65
CA LEU A 369 26.83 21.02 -17.47
C LEU A 369 28.19 20.32 -17.62
N ILE A 370 28.26 19.00 -17.45
CA ILE A 370 29.45 18.23 -17.73
C ILE A 370 29.40 17.83 -19.20
N PRO A 371 30.15 18.46 -20.12
CA PRO A 371 30.23 17.98 -21.48
C PRO A 371 30.79 16.56 -21.43
N LEU A 372 29.94 15.59 -21.79
CA LEU A 372 30.38 14.23 -22.02
C LEU A 372 31.31 14.30 -23.24
N ASN A 373 32.61 14.37 -22.97
CA ASN A 373 33.63 14.24 -23.99
C ASN A 373 33.53 12.80 -24.51
N ARG A 374 32.73 12.62 -25.55
CA ARG A 374 32.61 11.35 -26.27
C ARG A 374 33.89 11.19 -27.09
N ASN A 375 34.82 10.41 -26.55
CA ASN A 375 35.92 9.85 -27.34
C ASN A 375 35.40 8.72 -28.22
#